data_AF-A0A7Y4ZWS3-F1
#
_entry.id   AF-A0A7Y4ZWS3-F1
#
_cell.length_a   1.000
_cell.length_b   1.000
_cell.length_c   1.000
_cell.angle_alpha   90.00
_cell.angle_beta   90.00
_cell.angle_gamma   90.00
#
_symmetry.space_group_name_H-M   'P 1'
#
loop_
_entity.id
_entity.type
_entity.pdbx_description
1 polymer ?
#
loop_
_entity_poly.entity_id
_entity_poly.type
_entity_poly.pdbx_seq_one_letter_code
_entity_poly.pdbx_strand_id
1 'polypeptide(L)'
;VKKFAAMMVKHHTEAKSKQGKLMDKAKLSPQPNPMSEKMAKDGAAALENLRGATPADFDKAYVALQVKEHRELLDALDQKLIAAAQNTEMKAYLNDLRPRVAEHLQGAQTLGDQLAQPKTSAR
;
A
#
# COMPACT_ATOMS: atom_id res chain seq x y z
N VAL A 1 -14.36 6.53 -4.48
CA VAL A 1 -13.55 5.51 -3.78
C VAL A 1 -13.48 4.15 -4.47
N LYS A 2 -14.61 3.48 -4.80
CA LYS A 2 -14.60 2.11 -5.38
C LYS A 2 -13.64 1.89 -6.58
N LYS A 3 -13.57 2.84 -7.53
CA LYS A 3 -12.64 2.75 -8.67
C LYS A 3 -11.17 2.69 -8.24
N PHE A 4 -10.80 3.51 -7.26
CA PHE A 4 -9.46 3.49 -6.67
C PHE A 4 -9.19 2.15 -5.97
N ALA A 5 -10.12 1.67 -5.15
CA ALA A 5 -9.99 0.37 -4.49
C ALA A 5 -9.83 -0.81 -5.46
N ALA A 6 -10.57 -0.81 -6.58
CA ALA A 6 -10.42 -1.84 -7.63
C ALA A 6 -9.02 -1.82 -8.28
N MET A 7 -8.47 -0.63 -8.53
CA MET A 7 -7.09 -0.47 -9.01
C MET A 7 -6.08 -0.99 -7.98
N MET A 8 -6.27 -0.66 -6.69
CA MET A 8 -5.44 -1.16 -5.60
C MET A 8 -5.41 -2.69 -5.56
N VAL A 9 -6.58 -3.34 -5.59
CA VAL A 9 -6.67 -4.81 -5.58
C VAL A 9 -5.94 -5.42 -6.76
N LYS A 10 -6.10 -4.87 -7.97
CA LYS A 10 -5.40 -5.35 -9.17
C LYS A 10 -3.89 -5.25 -9.00
N HIS A 11 -3.37 -4.06 -8.70
CA HIS A 11 -1.93 -3.83 -8.62
C HIS A 11 -1.27 -4.62 -7.47
N HIS A 12 -1.93 -4.72 -6.31
CA HIS A 12 -1.42 -5.54 -5.20
C HIS A 12 -1.41 -7.04 -5.53
N THR A 13 -2.42 -7.53 -6.26
CA THR A 13 -2.46 -8.93 -6.72
C THR A 13 -1.31 -9.23 -7.67
N GLU A 14 -1.07 -8.33 -8.64
CA GLU A 14 0.06 -8.44 -9.59
C GLU A 14 1.41 -8.39 -8.87
N ALA A 15 1.59 -7.47 -7.93
CA ALA A 15 2.80 -7.35 -7.11
C ALA A 15 3.03 -8.63 -6.29
N LYS A 16 2.01 -9.13 -5.60
CA LYS A 16 2.09 -10.37 -4.82
C LYS A 16 2.48 -11.57 -5.69
N SER A 17 1.92 -11.67 -6.90
CA SER A 17 2.28 -12.74 -7.85
C SER A 17 3.73 -12.64 -8.32
N LYS A 18 4.19 -11.44 -8.71
CA LYS A 18 5.58 -11.21 -9.14
C LYS A 18 6.57 -11.50 -8.01
N GLN A 19 6.27 -11.04 -6.80
CA GLN A 19 7.08 -11.30 -5.60
C GLN A 19 7.17 -12.79 -5.28
N GLY A 20 6.05 -13.52 -5.29
CA GLY A 20 6.02 -14.96 -5.04
C GLY A 20 6.90 -15.74 -6.02
N LYS A 21 6.78 -15.46 -7.32
CA LYS A 21 7.63 -16.08 -8.35
C LYS A 21 9.12 -15.81 -8.15
N LEU A 22 9.48 -14.60 -7.73
CA LEU A 22 10.86 -14.24 -7.42
C LEU A 22 11.38 -14.98 -6.18
N MET A 23 10.56 -15.10 -5.13
CA MET A 23 10.89 -15.86 -3.93
C MET A 23 11.12 -17.34 -4.26
N ASP A 24 10.23 -17.96 -5.04
CA ASP A 24 10.34 -19.35 -5.46
C ASP A 24 11.63 -19.58 -6.27
N LYS A 25 11.88 -18.72 -7.26
CA LYS A 25 13.08 -18.80 -8.11
C LYS A 25 14.37 -18.65 -7.31
N ALA A 26 14.39 -17.70 -6.38
CA ALA A 26 15.55 -17.42 -5.53
C ALA A 26 15.64 -18.36 -4.32
N LYS A 27 14.68 -19.29 -4.14
CA LYS A 27 14.55 -20.17 -2.98
C LYS A 27 14.59 -19.40 -1.65
N LEU A 28 13.97 -18.22 -1.64
CA LEU A 28 13.91 -17.34 -0.48
C LEU A 28 12.64 -17.64 0.32
N SER A 29 12.83 -17.95 1.60
CA SER A 29 11.72 -18.06 2.56
C SER A 29 11.59 -16.75 3.35
N PRO A 30 10.42 -16.09 3.36
CA PRO A 30 10.18 -14.93 4.22
C PRO A 30 10.47 -15.29 5.68
N GLN A 31 11.18 -14.40 6.38
CA GLN A 31 11.42 -14.54 7.81
C GLN A 31 10.76 -13.37 8.55
N PRO A 32 10.05 -13.63 9.66
CA PRO A 32 9.59 -12.58 10.54
C PRO A 32 10.75 -11.69 10.98
N ASN A 33 10.49 -10.38 11.02
CA ASN A 33 11.37 -9.38 11.58
C ASN A 33 10.52 -8.24 12.16
N PRO A 34 11.11 -7.33 12.96
CA PRO A 34 10.34 -6.25 13.59
C PRO A 34 9.54 -5.40 12.62
N MET A 35 10.02 -5.23 11.38
CA MET A 35 9.29 -4.48 10.36
C MET A 35 8.10 -5.27 9.82
N SER A 36 8.26 -6.55 9.48
CA SER A 36 7.14 -7.38 9.01
C SER A 36 6.06 -7.55 10.08
N GLU A 37 6.47 -7.67 11.35
CA GLU A 37 5.54 -7.75 12.49
C GLU A 37 4.79 -6.43 12.68
N LYS A 38 5.48 -5.29 12.63
CA LYS A 38 4.84 -3.97 12.66
C LYS A 38 3.82 -3.82 11.53
N MET A 39 4.20 -4.14 10.29
CA MET A 39 3.29 -4.01 9.14
C MET A 39 2.08 -4.95 9.24
N ALA A 40 2.26 -6.16 9.75
CA ALA A 40 1.14 -7.09 10.00
C ALA A 40 0.18 -6.54 11.06
N LYS A 41 0.72 -5.97 12.15
CA LYS A 41 -0.07 -5.36 13.22
C LYS A 41 -0.81 -4.11 12.74
N ASP A 42 -0.15 -3.25 11.99
CA ASP A 42 -0.75 -2.06 11.40
C ASP A 42 -1.89 -2.42 10.44
N GLY A 43 -1.70 -3.43 9.59
CA GLY A 43 -2.74 -3.93 8.70
C GLY A 43 -3.94 -4.53 9.43
N ALA A 44 -3.71 -5.25 10.53
CA ALA A 44 -4.80 -5.76 11.37
C ALA A 44 -5.59 -4.61 12.02
N ALA A 45 -4.90 -3.62 12.59
CA ALA A 45 -5.54 -2.43 13.17
C ALA A 45 -6.30 -1.60 12.12
N ALA A 46 -5.75 -1.48 10.91
CA ALA A 46 -6.43 -0.83 9.78
C ALA A 46 -7.76 -1.53 9.43
N LEU A 47 -7.77 -2.87 9.39
CA LEU A 47 -8.98 -3.64 9.15
C LEU A 47 -10.02 -3.48 10.26
N GLU A 48 -9.59 -3.47 11.52
CA GLU A 48 -10.49 -3.23 12.66
C GLU A 48 -11.13 -1.83 12.59
N ASN A 49 -10.32 -0.81 12.30
CA ASN A 49 -10.80 0.56 12.11
C ASN A 49 -11.85 0.65 10.99
N LEU A 50 -11.61 -0.03 9.86
CA LEU A 50 -12.55 -0.05 8.74
C LEU A 50 -13.86 -0.78 9.09
N ARG A 51 -13.80 -1.86 9.86
CA ARG A 51 -14.98 -2.60 10.31
C ARG A 51 -15.83 -1.80 11.31
N GLY A 52 -15.20 -0.96 12.12
CA GLY A 52 -15.86 -0.07 13.07
C GLY A 52 -16.40 1.23 12.46
N ALA A 53 -15.99 1.58 11.24
CA ALA A 53 -16.43 2.80 10.57
C ALA A 53 -17.91 2.73 10.16
N THR A 54 -18.62 3.85 10.31
CA THR A 54 -19.98 3.96 9.75
C THR A 54 -19.92 3.94 8.22
N PRO A 55 -21.00 3.56 7.52
CA PRO A 55 -21.04 3.64 6.06
C PRO A 55 -20.75 5.04 5.51
N ALA A 56 -21.08 6.10 6.27
CA ALA A 56 -20.83 7.48 5.87
C ALA A 56 -19.34 7.88 6.00
N ASP A 57 -18.62 7.29 6.94
CA ASP A 57 -17.21 7.59 7.21
C ASP A 57 -16.24 6.61 6.55
N PHE A 58 -16.72 5.45 6.10
CA PHE A 58 -15.90 4.37 5.55
C PHE A 58 -14.97 4.86 4.43
N ASP A 59 -15.50 5.62 3.47
CA ASP A 59 -14.72 6.11 2.33
C ASP A 59 -13.56 7.01 2.77
N LYS A 60 -13.78 7.86 3.79
CA LYS A 60 -12.73 8.73 4.35
C LYS A 60 -11.71 7.93 5.16
N ALA A 61 -12.19 7.01 6.00
CA ALA A 61 -11.33 6.14 6.80
C ALA A 61 -10.43 5.27 5.92
N TYR A 62 -10.98 4.67 4.88
CA TYR A 62 -10.25 3.89 3.89
C TYR A 62 -9.16 4.72 3.21
N VAL A 63 -9.49 5.90 2.68
CA VAL A 63 -8.51 6.73 1.97
C VAL A 63 -7.40 7.23 2.92
N ALA A 64 -7.73 7.62 4.15
CA ALA A 64 -6.74 8.03 5.15
C ALA A 64 -5.75 6.89 5.48
N LEU A 65 -6.25 5.66 5.61
CA LEU A 65 -5.40 4.49 5.81
C LEU A 65 -4.49 4.24 4.61
N GLN A 66 -5.02 4.32 3.39
CA GLN A 66 -4.21 4.14 2.18
C GLN A 66 -3.09 5.20 2.08
N VAL A 67 -3.35 6.46 2.43
CA VAL A 67 -2.30 7.50 2.49
C VAL A 67 -1.23 7.14 3.51
N LYS A 68 -1.61 6.75 4.73
CA LYS A 68 -0.68 6.39 5.80
C LYS A 68 0.21 5.20 5.40
N GLU A 69 -0.40 4.09 5.01
CA GLU A 69 0.32 2.85 4.71
C GLU A 69 1.25 2.97 3.51
N HIS A 70 0.82 3.66 2.44
CA HIS A 70 1.65 3.83 1.24
C HIS A 70 2.80 4.80 1.49
N ARG A 71 2.62 5.82 2.34
CA ARG A 71 3.72 6.68 2.76
C ARG A 71 4.75 5.91 3.56
N GLU A 72 4.32 5.16 4.57
CA GLU A 72 5.23 4.35 5.39
C GLU A 72 5.99 3.30 4.56
N LEU A 73 5.33 2.66 3.59
CA LEU A 73 5.99 1.72 2.69
C LEU A 73 6.98 2.42 1.75
N LEU A 74 6.63 3.59 1.20
CA LEU A 74 7.52 4.36 0.33
C LEU A 74 8.78 4.78 1.09
N ASP A 75 8.63 5.28 2.32
CA ASP A 75 9.76 5.63 3.19
C ASP A 75 10.62 4.40 3.51
N ALA A 76 9.99 3.25 3.79
CA ALA A 76 10.71 2.01 4.04
C ALA A 76 11.49 1.51 2.81
N LEU A 77 10.91 1.62 1.62
CA LEU A 77 11.57 1.29 0.35
C LEU A 77 12.83 2.13 0.17
N ASP A 78 12.71 3.44 0.34
CA ASP A 78 13.78 4.41 0.09
C ASP A 78 14.90 4.34 1.12
N GLN A 79 14.55 4.20 2.40
CA GLN A 79 15.52 4.31 3.49
C GLN A 79 16.16 2.97 3.84
N LYS A 80 15.50 1.84 3.58
CA LYS A 80 15.90 0.54 4.13
C LYS A 80 15.87 -0.57 3.11
N LEU A 81 14.71 -0.87 2.54
CA LEU A 81 14.50 -2.14 1.82
C LEU A 81 15.32 -2.24 0.54
N ILE A 82 15.35 -1.18 -0.28
CA ILE A 82 16.12 -1.19 -1.54
C ILE A 82 17.63 -1.24 -1.25
N ALA A 83 18.09 -0.49 -0.25
CA ALA A 83 19.50 -0.45 0.14
C ALA A 83 19.99 -1.79 0.73
N ALA A 84 19.16 -2.43 1.56
CA ALA A 84 19.49 -3.68 2.25
C ALA A 84 19.31 -4.94 1.39
N ALA A 85 18.61 -4.84 0.24
CA ALA A 85 18.38 -5.99 -0.63
C ALA A 85 19.68 -6.50 -1.27
N GLN A 86 20.10 -7.71 -0.85
CA GLN A 86 21.30 -8.37 -1.38
C GLN A 86 21.05 -9.15 -2.67
N ASN A 87 19.88 -9.76 -2.81
CA ASN A 87 19.50 -10.44 -4.05
C ASN A 87 19.20 -9.39 -5.13
N THR A 88 19.93 -9.43 -6.24
CA THR A 88 19.85 -8.43 -7.32
C THR A 88 18.48 -8.39 -7.99
N GLU A 89 17.83 -9.53 -8.21
CA GLU A 89 16.48 -9.60 -8.79
C GLU A 89 15.44 -9.03 -7.83
N MET A 90 15.56 -9.32 -6.54
CA MET A 90 14.69 -8.73 -5.51
C MET A 90 14.90 -7.21 -5.41
N LYS A 91 16.16 -6.76 -5.45
CA LYS A 91 16.47 -5.32 -5.46
C LYS A 91 15.89 -4.62 -6.68
N ALA A 92 16.01 -5.22 -7.87
CA ALA A 92 15.39 -4.69 -9.08
C ALA A 92 13.87 -4.64 -8.95
N TYR A 93 13.25 -5.69 -8.41
CA TYR A 93 11.82 -5.70 -8.14
C TYR A 93 11.36 -4.60 -7.17
N LEU A 94 12.11 -4.34 -6.10
CA LEU A 94 11.78 -3.25 -5.16
C LEU A 94 11.90 -1.87 -5.84
N ASN A 95 12.88 -1.68 -6.73
CA ASN A 95 12.99 -0.46 -7.53
C ASN A 95 11.80 -0.30 -8.50
N ASP A 96 11.35 -1.38 -9.15
CA ASP A 96 10.15 -1.39 -10.00
C ASP A 96 8.87 -1.09 -9.20
N LEU A 97 8.82 -1.54 -7.95
CA LEU A 97 7.65 -1.39 -7.07
C LEU A 97 7.51 0.04 -6.56
N ARG A 98 8.62 0.71 -6.25
CA ARG A 98 8.65 2.08 -5.71
C ARG A 98 7.76 3.09 -6.47
N PRO A 99 7.85 3.26 -7.81
CA PRO A 99 7.01 4.21 -8.52
C PRO A 99 5.51 3.86 -8.44
N ARG A 100 5.15 2.58 -8.33
CA ARG A 100 3.75 2.16 -8.14
C ARG A 100 3.22 2.55 -6.76
N VAL A 101 4.03 2.37 -5.72
CA VAL A 101 3.67 2.82 -4.36
C VAL A 101 3.50 4.34 -4.31
N ALA A 102 4.37 5.09 -4.99
CA ALA A 102 4.23 6.54 -5.11
C ALA A 102 2.95 6.95 -5.87
N GLU A 103 2.61 6.27 -6.98
CA GLU A 103 1.37 6.48 -7.73
C GLU A 103 0.13 6.22 -6.86
N HIS A 104 0.14 5.14 -6.07
CA HIS A 104 -0.92 4.82 -5.12
C HIS A 104 -1.07 5.88 -4.04
N LEU A 105 0.03 6.35 -3.45
CA LEU A 105 0.03 7.42 -2.45
C LEU A 105 -0.59 8.70 -3.03
N GLN A 106 -0.12 9.14 -4.20
CA GLN A 106 -0.63 10.34 -4.86
C GLN A 106 -2.13 10.20 -5.16
N GLY A 107 -2.55 9.04 -5.67
CA GLY A 107 -3.96 8.75 -5.96
C GLY A 107 -4.83 8.80 -4.70
N ALA A 108 -4.34 8.25 -3.58
CA ALA A 108 -5.03 8.30 -2.30
C ALA A 108 -5.15 9.73 -1.77
N GLN A 109 -4.08 10.54 -1.85
CA GLN A 109 -4.10 11.95 -1.44
C GLN A 109 -5.11 12.76 -2.27
N THR A 110 -5.04 12.62 -3.60
CA THR A 110 -5.96 13.30 -4.53
C THR A 110 -7.42 12.95 -4.23
N LEU A 111 -7.69 11.67 -3.97
CA LEU A 111 -9.02 11.20 -3.61
C LEU A 111 -9.44 11.73 -2.23
N GLY A 112 -8.52 11.84 -1.28
CA GLY A 112 -8.76 12.45 0.03
C GLY A 112 -9.19 13.90 -0.08
N ASP A 113 -8.49 14.68 -0.90
CA ASP A 113 -8.82 16.09 -1.15
C ASP A 113 -10.22 16.22 -1.78
N GLN A 114 -10.54 15.36 -2.75
CA GLN A 114 -11.88 15.31 -3.37
C GLN A 114 -13.00 14.97 -2.38
N LEU A 115 -12.73 14.14 -1.37
CA LEU A 115 -13.69 13.79 -0.32
C LEU A 115 -13.84 14.88 0.75
N ALA A 116 -12.82 15.74 0.89
CA ALA A 116 -12.82 16.86 1.84
C ALA A 116 -13.52 18.10 1.27
N GLN A 117 -13.53 18.28 -0.06
CA GLN A 117 -14.29 19.36 -0.68
C GLN A 117 -15.80 19.13 -0.52
N PRO A 118 -16.58 20.17 -0.17
CA PRO A 118 -18.03 20.08 -0.21
C PRO A 118 -18.44 19.71 -1.63
N LYS A 119 -19.39 18.77 -1.79
CA LYS A 119 -19.98 18.47 -3.09
C LYS A 119 -20.60 19.76 -3.63
N THR A 120 -19.88 20.48 -4.48
CA THR A 120 -20.44 21.58 -5.22
C THR A 120 -21.51 20.96 -6.12
N SER A 121 -22.77 21.26 -5.82
CA SER A 121 -23.87 20.93 -6.72
C SER A 121 -23.61 21.73 -7.99
N ALA A 122 -23.13 21.05 -9.03
CA ALA A 122 -23.16 21.58 -10.37
C ALA A 122 -24.65 21.76 -10.74
N ARG A 123 -24.99 23.02 -10.99
CA ARG A 123 -26.31 23.52 -11.38
C ARG A 123 -26.63 23.14 -12.81
#